data_AF-A0A952UWQ6-F1
#
_entry.id   AF-A0A952UWQ6-F1
#
_cell.length_a   1.000
_cell.length_b   1.000
_cell.length_c   1.000
_cell.angle_alpha   90.00
_cell.angle_beta   90.00
_cell.angle_gamma   90.00
#
_symmetry.space_group_name_H-M   'P 1'
#
loop_
_entity.id
_entity.type
_entity.pdbx_description
1 polymer ?
#
loop_
_entity_poly.entity_id
_entity_poly.type
_entity_poly.pdbx_seq_one_letter_code
_entity_poly.pdbx_strand_id
1 'polypeptide(L)'
;MQVDRGRFLLFVSTLAAGGAAGYLLSEKDVVPHLADRAAAPPEPLPEPAHVLELPASTELTSAKAACDDSAGEPGDCPAIGLPTAEGGCGGLAAMRCADFKKTMKPRVAERAVSCLNKLTAAERCDPKRIELCAHVALMNACDDSSAESVTRSCDAIAASCTGASKTECALAMSGLEEIGREAMTECAKKHCNDKGVLGCEAASLTAQK
;
A
#
# COMPACT_ATOMS: atom_id res chain seq x y z
N MET A 1 26.07 -5.00 18.83
CA MET A 1 26.52 -4.83 17.44
C MET A 1 27.44 -3.62 17.39
N GLN A 2 28.73 -3.80 17.12
CA GLN A 2 29.68 -2.70 16.93
C GLN A 2 29.72 -2.36 15.44
N VAL A 3 29.25 -1.17 15.06
CA VAL A 3 29.32 -0.69 13.68
C VAL A 3 30.67 -0.03 13.46
N ASP A 4 31.46 -0.62 12.57
CA ASP A 4 32.82 -0.20 12.24
C ASP A 4 32.82 1.16 11.54
N ARG A 5 33.20 2.21 12.27
CA ARG A 5 33.19 3.63 11.83
C ARG A 5 34.03 3.88 10.56
N GLY A 6 35.00 3.02 10.26
CA GLY A 6 35.90 3.18 9.11
C GLY A 6 35.22 3.02 7.74
N ARG A 7 34.18 2.18 7.64
CA ARG A 7 33.51 1.91 6.35
C ARG A 7 32.49 2.97 5.95
N PHE A 8 31.94 3.73 6.89
CA PHE A 8 30.97 4.79 6.59
C PHE A 8 31.62 5.96 5.84
N LEU A 9 32.89 6.26 6.11
CA LEU A 9 33.59 7.38 5.46
C LEU A 9 33.92 7.12 3.98
N LEU A 10 33.99 5.85 3.54
CA LEU A 10 34.26 5.53 2.14
C LEU A 10 33.02 5.65 1.23
N PHE A 11 31.81 5.55 1.77
CA PHE A 11 30.59 5.74 0.98
C PHE A 11 30.23 7.22 0.78
N VAL A 12 30.59 8.10 1.72
CA VAL A 12 30.25 9.53 1.62
C VAL A 12 31.12 10.26 0.57
N SER A 13 32.33 9.79 0.29
CA SER A 13 33.23 10.45 -0.66
C SER A 13 32.83 10.29 -2.14
N THR A 14 32.00 9.28 -2.48
CA THR A 14 31.56 9.07 -3.87
C THR A 14 30.32 9.88 -4.26
N LEU A 15 29.63 10.49 -3.29
CA LEU A 15 28.43 11.29 -3.57
C LEU A 15 28.76 12.74 -3.98
N ALA A 16 29.94 13.26 -3.64
CA ALA A 16 30.29 14.67 -3.86
C ALA A 16 30.82 15.01 -5.27
N ALA A 17 31.11 14.01 -6.10
CA ALA A 17 31.75 14.23 -7.42
C ALA A 17 30.82 14.01 -8.63
N GLY A 18 29.52 13.69 -8.44
CA GLY A 18 28.60 13.32 -9.53
C GLY A 18 27.53 14.34 -9.92
N GLY A 19 27.52 15.55 -9.32
CA GLY A 19 26.33 16.41 -9.28
C GLY A 19 26.14 17.49 -10.36
N ALA A 20 26.89 17.50 -11.47
CA ALA A 20 26.86 18.64 -12.42
C ALA A 20 26.50 18.33 -13.88
N ALA A 21 26.30 17.06 -14.27
CA ALA A 21 26.13 16.70 -15.68
C ALA A 21 24.69 16.35 -16.13
N GLY A 22 23.71 16.29 -15.23
CA GLY A 22 22.39 15.71 -15.53
C GLY A 22 21.28 16.67 -15.97
N TYR A 23 21.44 17.99 -15.83
CA TYR A 23 20.30 18.93 -15.94
C TYR A 23 20.14 19.64 -17.30
N LEU A 24 20.94 19.32 -18.32
CA LEU A 24 20.92 20.04 -19.61
C LEU A 24 20.44 19.24 -20.83
N LEU A 25 19.79 18.09 -20.65
CA LEU A 25 19.33 17.24 -21.77
C LEU A 25 17.83 16.94 -21.82
N SER A 26 16.98 17.62 -21.04
CA SER A 26 15.54 17.35 -21.01
C SER A 26 14.66 18.49 -21.53
N GLU A 27 15.05 19.18 -22.61
CA GLU A 27 14.17 20.18 -23.26
C GLU A 27 14.12 20.15 -24.79
N LYS A 28 14.86 19.27 -25.48
CA LYS A 28 14.83 19.24 -26.96
C LYS A 28 14.91 17.83 -27.52
N ASP A 29 13.78 17.13 -27.49
CA ASP A 29 13.34 16.16 -28.50
C ASP A 29 11.88 15.83 -28.14
N VAL A 30 10.93 16.65 -28.61
CA VAL A 30 10.18 16.38 -29.85
C VAL A 30 9.63 14.96 -29.81
N VAL A 31 8.36 14.87 -29.39
CA VAL A 31 7.49 13.72 -29.62
C VAL A 31 6.92 13.87 -31.04
N PRO A 32 7.35 13.10 -32.05
CA PRO A 32 6.53 12.87 -33.23
C PRO A 32 5.78 11.55 -33.03
N HIS A 33 4.53 11.51 -33.49
CA HIS A 33 3.61 10.37 -33.54
C HIS A 33 2.60 10.20 -32.40
N LEU A 34 1.70 11.18 -32.28
CA LEU A 34 0.28 10.91 -32.04
C LEU A 34 -0.58 11.77 -32.98
N ALA A 35 -0.39 11.59 -34.29
CA ALA A 35 -1.29 12.11 -35.30
C ALA A 35 -1.39 11.06 -36.42
N ASP A 36 -2.24 10.06 -36.21
CA ASP A 36 -3.03 9.39 -37.26
C ASP A 36 -3.86 8.26 -36.61
N ARG A 37 -4.92 8.65 -35.90
CA ARG A 37 -6.06 7.76 -35.74
C ARG A 37 -7.23 8.43 -36.43
N ALA A 38 -7.36 8.07 -37.70
CA ALA A 38 -8.48 8.42 -38.57
C ALA A 38 -9.79 8.29 -37.80
N ALA A 39 -10.53 9.39 -37.78
CA ALA A 39 -11.89 9.46 -37.28
C ALA A 39 -12.76 8.50 -38.12
N ALA A 40 -13.25 7.44 -37.49
CA ALA A 40 -14.27 6.60 -38.08
C ALA A 40 -15.59 7.41 -38.22
N PRO A 41 -16.40 7.16 -39.27
CA PRO A 41 -17.69 7.82 -39.46
C PRO A 41 -18.62 7.59 -38.25
N PRO A 42 -19.44 8.58 -37.87
CA PRO A 42 -20.45 8.41 -36.84
C PRO A 42 -21.51 7.41 -37.32
N GLU A 43 -21.60 6.25 -36.66
CA GLU A 43 -22.73 5.35 -36.82
C GLU A 43 -24.03 6.01 -36.31
N PRO A 44 -25.16 5.84 -37.02
CA PRO A 44 -26.45 6.37 -36.61
C PRO A 44 -26.93 5.68 -35.33
N LEU A 45 -27.24 6.50 -34.32
CA LEU A 45 -27.91 6.12 -33.08
C LEU A 45 -29.28 5.49 -33.37
N PRO A 46 -29.55 4.25 -32.93
CA PRO A 46 -30.91 3.74 -32.83
C PRO A 46 -31.61 4.34 -31.59
N GLU A 47 -32.76 4.94 -31.84
CA GLU A 47 -33.74 5.43 -30.86
C GLU A 47 -34.49 4.27 -30.14
N PRO A 48 -35.20 4.56 -29.02
CA PRO A 48 -35.26 3.71 -27.84
C PRO A 48 -36.43 2.73 -27.81
N ALA A 49 -36.19 1.52 -27.28
CA ALA A 49 -37.26 0.67 -26.77
C ALA A 49 -36.74 -0.22 -25.64
N HIS A 50 -37.60 -0.42 -24.64
CA HIS A 50 -37.42 -1.20 -23.41
C HIS A 50 -36.81 -0.44 -22.22
N VAL A 51 -37.67 0.37 -21.59
CA VAL A 51 -37.68 0.54 -20.14
C VAL A 51 -37.84 -0.85 -19.52
N LEU A 52 -36.73 -1.52 -19.23
CA LEU A 52 -36.70 -2.59 -18.25
C LEU A 52 -36.72 -1.89 -16.88
N GLU A 53 -37.87 -2.01 -16.21
CA GLU A 53 -38.00 -1.77 -14.77
C GLU A 53 -36.94 -2.62 -14.07
N LEU A 54 -35.79 -2.03 -13.74
CA LEU A 54 -34.91 -2.61 -12.75
C LEU A 54 -35.72 -2.64 -11.44
N PRO A 55 -35.84 -3.78 -10.76
CA PRO A 55 -36.40 -3.79 -9.42
C PRO A 55 -35.58 -2.79 -8.62
N ALA A 56 -36.27 -1.87 -7.94
CA ALA A 56 -35.68 -0.92 -7.02
C ALA A 56 -34.60 -1.65 -6.23
N SER A 57 -33.34 -1.41 -6.58
CA SER A 57 -32.24 -1.80 -5.73
C SER A 57 -32.49 -1.00 -4.49
N THR A 58 -32.99 -1.68 -3.46
CA THR A 58 -33.10 -1.16 -2.12
C THR A 58 -31.79 -0.47 -1.88
N GLU A 59 -31.83 0.85 -1.86
CA GLU A 59 -30.77 1.64 -1.27
C GLU A 59 -30.73 1.14 0.16
N LEU A 60 -29.88 0.13 0.39
CA LEU A 60 -29.13 0.01 1.61
C LEU A 60 -28.50 1.39 1.74
N THR A 61 -29.23 2.29 2.39
CA THR A 61 -28.67 3.14 3.42
C THR A 61 -27.85 2.19 4.29
N SER A 62 -26.64 1.91 3.82
CA SER A 62 -25.57 1.34 4.60
C SER A 62 -25.25 2.47 5.56
N ALA A 63 -26.12 2.64 6.56
CA ALA A 63 -25.75 3.14 7.85
C ALA A 63 -24.56 2.27 8.19
N LYS A 64 -23.36 2.82 7.94
CA LYS A 64 -22.03 2.18 8.00
C LYS A 64 -22.12 1.14 9.10
N ALA A 65 -22.43 -0.11 8.71
CA ALA A 65 -22.87 -1.12 9.67
C ALA A 65 -21.78 -1.14 10.72
N ALA A 66 -22.14 -0.90 11.99
CA ALA A 66 -21.20 -0.60 13.08
C ALA A 66 -19.91 -1.36 12.82
N CYS A 67 -18.90 -0.59 12.40
CA CYS A 67 -17.89 -1.06 11.48
C CYS A 67 -16.85 -1.80 12.30
N ASP A 68 -17.23 -3.01 12.71
CA ASP A 68 -16.46 -3.86 13.58
C ASP A 68 -15.42 -4.61 12.74
N ASP A 69 -14.25 -4.00 12.63
CA ASP A 69 -13.10 -4.63 11.97
C ASP A 69 -12.53 -5.81 12.79
N SER A 70 -13.01 -6.01 14.02
CA SER A 70 -12.67 -7.17 14.87
C SER A 70 -13.37 -8.45 14.40
N ALA A 71 -14.43 -8.34 13.58
CA ALA A 71 -15.13 -9.46 12.99
C ALA A 71 -14.59 -9.78 11.60
N GLY A 72 -14.10 -11.00 11.39
CA GLY A 72 -13.61 -11.47 10.11
C GLY A 72 -12.77 -12.73 10.27
N GLU A 73 -12.68 -13.53 9.21
CA GLU A 73 -11.81 -14.70 9.19
C GLU A 73 -10.83 -14.57 8.03
N PRO A 74 -9.59 -14.12 8.29
CA PRO A 74 -8.65 -13.94 7.21
C PRO A 74 -8.35 -15.30 6.57
N GLY A 75 -8.75 -15.45 5.31
CA GLY A 75 -8.62 -16.70 4.55
C GLY A 75 -7.17 -17.21 4.46
N ASP A 76 -6.99 -18.42 3.92
CA ASP A 76 -5.67 -19.05 3.89
C ASP A 76 -4.64 -18.26 3.08
N CYS A 77 -3.41 -18.25 3.62
CA CYS A 77 -2.26 -17.70 2.91
C CYS A 77 -1.89 -18.61 1.73
N PRO A 78 -1.43 -18.05 0.60
CA PRO A 78 -0.96 -18.89 -0.48
C PRO A 78 0.20 -19.75 0.00
N ALA A 79 0.26 -20.99 -0.49
CA ALA A 79 1.35 -21.89 -0.17
C ALA A 79 2.70 -21.24 -0.50
N ILE A 80 3.70 -21.51 0.36
CA ILE A 80 5.08 -21.11 0.10
C ILE A 80 5.49 -21.79 -1.20
N GLY A 81 5.66 -20.98 -2.26
CA GLY A 81 6.19 -21.48 -3.51
C GLY A 81 7.60 -22.01 -3.28
N LEU A 82 7.88 -23.21 -3.77
CA LEU A 82 9.26 -23.70 -3.76
C LEU A 82 10.11 -22.72 -4.58
N PRO A 83 11.32 -22.36 -4.11
CA PRO A 83 12.23 -21.54 -4.90
C PRO A 83 12.62 -22.34 -6.14
N THR A 84 11.97 -22.07 -7.27
CA THR A 84 12.32 -22.67 -8.54
C THR A 84 13.56 -21.97 -9.10
N ALA A 85 14.38 -22.70 -9.86
CA ALA A 85 15.57 -22.16 -10.52
C ALA A 85 15.26 -21.00 -11.48
N GLU A 86 13.99 -20.84 -11.88
CA GLU A 86 13.49 -19.74 -12.71
C GLU A 86 13.12 -18.47 -11.92
N GLY A 87 13.56 -18.37 -10.65
CA GLY A 87 13.33 -17.18 -9.84
C GLY A 87 12.00 -17.19 -9.10
N GLY A 88 11.57 -18.36 -8.60
CA GLY A 88 10.43 -18.43 -7.69
C GLY A 88 10.65 -17.49 -6.48
N CYS A 89 9.65 -16.70 -6.12
CA CYS A 89 9.79 -15.58 -5.19
C CYS A 89 9.82 -15.97 -3.72
N GLY A 90 10.22 -17.22 -3.48
CA GLY A 90 10.23 -17.87 -2.19
C GLY A 90 8.89 -17.73 -1.46
N GLY A 91 8.99 -17.67 -0.14
CA GLY A 91 7.85 -17.45 0.73
C GLY A 91 7.42 -15.98 0.87
N LEU A 92 7.77 -15.05 -0.03
CA LEU A 92 7.49 -13.62 0.18
C LEU A 92 5.99 -13.35 0.39
N ALA A 93 5.14 -13.81 -0.51
CA ALA A 93 3.69 -13.63 -0.43
C ALA A 93 3.08 -14.33 0.81
N ALA A 94 3.58 -15.52 1.14
CA ALA A 94 3.14 -16.27 2.32
C ALA A 94 3.56 -15.56 3.63
N MET A 95 4.79 -15.03 3.68
CA MET A 95 5.32 -14.27 4.81
C MET A 95 4.53 -12.98 5.01
N ARG A 96 4.27 -12.23 3.92
CA ARG A 96 3.46 -11.01 3.97
C ARG A 96 2.02 -11.27 4.37
N CYS A 97 1.43 -12.35 3.88
CA CYS A 97 0.11 -12.78 4.33
C CYS A 97 0.10 -13.06 5.85
N ALA A 98 1.11 -13.77 6.38
CA ALA A 98 1.22 -14.01 7.81
C ALA A 98 1.41 -12.71 8.61
N ASP A 99 2.14 -11.73 8.06
CA ASP A 99 2.29 -10.41 8.68
C ASP A 99 0.95 -9.64 8.69
N PHE A 100 0.18 -9.67 7.60
CA PHE A 100 -1.15 -9.04 7.56
C PHE A 100 -2.08 -9.62 8.61
N LYS A 101 -2.10 -10.94 8.78
CA LYS A 101 -2.92 -11.59 9.83
C LYS A 101 -2.53 -11.21 11.26
N LYS A 102 -1.29 -10.78 11.49
CA LYS A 102 -0.78 -10.40 12.82
C LYS A 102 -0.89 -8.91 13.12
N THR A 103 -0.81 -8.07 12.08
CA THR A 103 -0.66 -6.62 12.23
C THR A 103 -1.93 -5.86 11.88
N MET A 104 -2.80 -6.43 11.04
CA MET A 104 -4.07 -5.83 10.65
C MET A 104 -5.21 -6.46 11.44
N LYS A 105 -6.28 -5.69 11.63
CA LYS A 105 -7.52 -6.21 12.20
C LYS A 105 -8.11 -7.31 11.29
N PRO A 106 -8.83 -8.31 11.84
CA PRO A 106 -9.29 -9.49 11.10
C PRO A 106 -10.00 -9.19 9.77
N ARG A 107 -10.92 -8.22 9.74
CA ARG A 107 -11.66 -7.84 8.52
C ARG A 107 -10.77 -7.22 7.45
N VAL A 108 -9.80 -6.41 7.88
CA VAL A 108 -8.84 -5.75 6.99
C VAL A 108 -7.84 -6.77 6.46
N ALA A 109 -7.35 -7.65 7.33
CA ALA A 109 -6.51 -8.77 6.95
C ALA A 109 -7.21 -9.68 5.92
N GLU A 110 -8.49 -9.99 6.09
CA GLU A 110 -9.27 -10.79 5.14
C GLU A 110 -9.29 -10.15 3.75
N ARG A 111 -9.51 -8.83 3.66
CA ARG A 111 -9.49 -8.09 2.39
C ARG A 111 -8.10 -8.07 1.75
N ALA A 112 -7.06 -7.84 2.55
CA ALA A 112 -5.68 -7.85 2.09
C ALA A 112 -5.28 -9.23 1.54
N VAL A 113 -5.61 -10.30 2.26
CA VAL A 113 -5.32 -11.69 1.85
C VAL A 113 -6.15 -12.09 0.63
N SER A 114 -7.41 -11.67 0.56
CA SER A 114 -8.27 -11.88 -0.62
C SER A 114 -7.68 -11.20 -1.86
N CYS A 115 -7.19 -9.96 -1.73
CA CYS A 115 -6.48 -9.27 -2.81
C CYS A 115 -5.21 -10.02 -3.23
N LEU A 116 -4.40 -10.45 -2.26
CA LEU A 116 -3.15 -11.18 -2.50
C LEU A 116 -3.41 -12.52 -3.22
N ASN A 117 -4.48 -13.23 -2.87
CA ASN A 117 -4.87 -14.48 -3.52
C ASN A 117 -5.33 -14.28 -4.97
N LYS A 118 -5.82 -13.09 -5.33
CA LYS A 118 -6.18 -12.73 -6.72
C LYS A 118 -4.97 -12.37 -7.60
N LEU A 119 -3.82 -12.06 -7.00
CA LEU A 119 -2.59 -11.79 -7.75
C LEU A 119 -2.09 -13.07 -8.44
N THR A 120 -1.60 -12.91 -9.67
CA THR A 120 -0.90 -13.98 -10.42
C THR A 120 0.40 -14.36 -9.73
N ALA A 121 0.96 -15.53 -10.06
CA ALA A 121 2.22 -16.00 -9.46
C ALA A 121 3.38 -15.01 -9.65
N ALA A 122 3.45 -14.33 -10.81
CA ALA A 122 4.46 -13.31 -11.09
C ALA A 122 4.22 -12.02 -10.30
N GLU A 123 2.97 -11.63 -10.03
CA GLU A 123 2.67 -10.43 -9.24
C GLU A 123 2.88 -10.63 -7.74
N ARG A 124 2.71 -11.87 -7.25
CA ARG A 124 3.06 -12.25 -5.88
C ARG A 124 4.55 -12.13 -5.58
N CYS A 125 5.37 -11.95 -6.60
CA CYS A 125 6.79 -11.65 -6.49
C CYS A 125 7.10 -10.17 -6.31
N ASP A 126 6.19 -9.30 -6.73
CA ASP A 126 6.42 -7.87 -6.72
C ASP A 126 5.98 -7.30 -5.36
N PRO A 127 6.93 -6.81 -4.53
CA PRO A 127 6.59 -6.22 -3.25
C PRO A 127 5.59 -5.06 -3.41
N LYS A 128 5.65 -4.29 -4.51
CA LYS A 128 4.74 -3.17 -4.74
C LYS A 128 3.30 -3.64 -4.95
N ARG A 129 3.09 -4.78 -5.61
CA ARG A 129 1.73 -5.34 -5.82
C ARG A 129 1.15 -5.85 -4.50
N ILE A 130 1.98 -6.47 -3.66
CA ILE A 130 1.58 -6.92 -2.32
C ILE A 130 1.25 -5.72 -1.42
N GLU A 131 2.10 -4.68 -1.43
CA GLU A 131 1.89 -3.44 -0.67
C GLU A 131 0.62 -2.72 -1.12
N LEU A 132 0.32 -2.71 -2.43
CA LEU A 132 -0.93 -2.15 -2.94
C LEU A 132 -2.17 -2.89 -2.40
N CYS A 133 -2.11 -4.21 -2.23
CA CYS A 133 -3.22 -4.97 -1.61
C CYS A 133 -3.43 -4.59 -0.15
N ALA A 134 -2.35 -4.40 0.61
CA ALA A 134 -2.42 -3.91 1.98
C ALA A 134 -3.03 -2.51 2.04
N HIS A 135 -2.54 -1.60 1.20
CA HIS A 135 -3.01 -0.23 1.11
C HIS A 135 -4.51 -0.16 0.80
N VAL A 136 -4.97 -0.88 -0.24
CA VAL A 136 -6.39 -0.91 -0.60
C VAL A 136 -7.22 -1.50 0.54
N ALA A 137 -6.73 -2.49 1.27
CA ALA A 137 -7.44 -3.05 2.42
C ALA A 137 -7.57 -2.03 3.57
N LEU A 138 -6.48 -1.34 3.91
CA LEU A 138 -6.45 -0.29 4.94
C LEU A 138 -7.32 0.91 4.57
N MET A 139 -7.29 1.35 3.30
CA MET A 139 -8.11 2.48 2.83
C MET A 139 -9.61 2.18 2.88
N ASN A 140 -10.00 0.91 2.89
CA ASN A 140 -11.39 0.47 3.03
C ASN A 140 -11.73 0.03 4.47
N ALA A 141 -10.80 0.17 5.42
CA ALA A 141 -11.03 -0.16 6.83
C ALA A 141 -12.09 0.77 7.43
N CYS A 142 -12.58 0.39 8.60
CA CYS A 142 -13.49 1.21 9.35
C CYS A 142 -12.80 2.47 9.87
N ASP A 143 -13.57 3.55 9.88
CA ASP A 143 -13.10 4.84 10.35
C ASP A 143 -13.16 4.86 11.88
N ASP A 144 -12.09 4.37 12.50
CA ASP A 144 -11.81 4.56 13.94
C ASP A 144 -10.82 5.73 14.13
N SER A 145 -10.79 6.69 13.19
CA SER A 145 -9.84 7.80 13.23
C SER A 145 -10.02 8.69 14.47
N SER A 146 -11.21 8.64 15.09
CA SER A 146 -11.53 9.38 16.32
C SER A 146 -11.08 8.68 17.61
N ALA A 147 -10.55 7.45 17.56
CA ALA A 147 -10.05 6.77 18.74
C ALA A 147 -8.85 7.55 19.32
N GLU A 148 -8.91 7.93 20.61
CA GLU A 148 -7.86 8.74 21.25
C GLU A 148 -6.46 8.13 21.14
N SER A 149 -6.36 6.78 21.16
CA SER A 149 -5.11 6.06 20.97
C SER A 149 -4.50 6.25 19.58
N VAL A 150 -5.33 6.27 18.54
CA VAL A 150 -4.93 6.52 17.15
C VAL A 150 -4.48 7.97 16.98
N THR A 151 -5.29 8.92 17.45
CA THR A 151 -4.98 10.35 17.38
C THR A 151 -3.65 10.67 18.06
N ARG A 152 -3.42 10.13 19.27
CA ARG A 152 -2.17 10.34 20.01
C ARG A 152 -0.94 9.80 19.27
N SER A 153 -1.04 8.61 18.69
CA SER A 153 0.06 8.03 17.90
C SER A 153 0.35 8.87 16.65
N CYS A 154 -0.69 9.34 15.97
CA CYS A 154 -0.54 10.18 14.79
C CYS A 154 -0.01 11.58 15.11
N ASP A 155 -0.37 12.16 16.24
CA ASP A 155 0.23 13.41 16.72
C ASP A 155 1.73 13.25 17.00
N ALA A 156 2.13 12.13 17.61
CA ALA A 156 3.55 11.82 17.84
C ALA A 156 4.33 11.64 16.53
N ILE A 157 3.72 10.97 15.53
CA ILE A 157 4.32 10.82 14.20
C ILE A 157 4.42 12.19 13.51
N ALA A 158 3.34 12.97 13.46
CA ALA A 158 3.33 14.30 12.84
C ALA A 158 4.32 15.28 13.49
N ALA A 159 4.57 15.16 14.80
CA ALA A 159 5.59 15.95 15.49
C ALA A 159 7.02 15.58 15.05
N SER A 160 7.26 14.32 14.68
CA SER A 160 8.56 13.84 14.19
C SER A 160 8.69 13.93 12.66
N CYS A 161 7.59 14.12 11.95
CA CYS A 161 7.52 14.05 10.50
C CYS A 161 6.67 15.18 9.91
N THR A 162 7.34 16.20 9.40
CA THR A 162 6.72 17.44 8.91
C THR A 162 5.84 17.26 7.67
N GLY A 163 5.94 16.13 6.96
CA GLY A 163 5.11 15.82 5.78
C GLY A 163 3.94 14.88 6.04
N ALA A 164 3.76 14.41 7.27
CA ALA A 164 2.72 13.43 7.60
C ALA A 164 1.33 14.07 7.67
N SER A 165 0.40 13.62 6.83
CA SER A 165 -1.01 13.93 7.01
C SER A 165 -1.57 13.17 8.21
N LYS A 166 -2.10 13.90 9.21
CA LYS A 166 -2.74 13.30 10.39
C LYS A 166 -3.94 12.44 10.01
N THR A 167 -4.71 12.86 9.01
CA THR A 167 -5.88 12.13 8.53
C THR A 167 -5.50 10.80 7.88
N GLU A 168 -4.47 10.80 7.03
CA GLU A 168 -3.97 9.57 6.40
C GLU A 168 -3.36 8.63 7.44
N CYS A 169 -2.62 9.17 8.41
CA CYS A 169 -2.10 8.40 9.53
C CYS A 169 -3.24 7.74 10.32
N ALA A 170 -4.28 8.49 10.67
CA ALA A 170 -5.37 7.98 11.48
C ALA A 170 -6.15 6.87 10.75
N LEU A 171 -6.34 7.04 9.44
CA LEU A 171 -7.02 6.06 8.59
C LEU A 171 -6.18 4.79 8.37
N ALA A 172 -4.86 4.91 8.25
CA ALA A 172 -3.99 3.74 8.22
C ALA A 172 -3.95 3.02 9.59
N MET A 173 -3.87 3.77 10.69
CA MET A 173 -3.81 3.22 12.05
C MET A 173 -5.13 2.58 12.50
N SER A 174 -6.29 2.99 11.95
CA SER A 174 -7.58 2.40 12.31
C SER A 174 -7.74 0.95 11.86
N GLY A 175 -7.10 0.57 10.75
CA GLY A 175 -7.10 -0.81 10.23
C GLY A 175 -6.08 -1.74 10.88
N LEU A 176 -5.24 -1.23 11.79
CA LEU A 176 -4.15 -1.99 12.42
C LEU A 176 -4.47 -2.43 13.85
N GLU A 177 -3.94 -3.61 14.20
CA GLU A 177 -3.83 -4.12 15.56
C GLU A 177 -2.78 -3.32 16.35
N GLU A 178 -2.72 -3.50 17.67
CA GLU A 178 -1.74 -2.81 18.53
C GLU A 178 -0.29 -3.05 18.08
N ILE A 179 0.04 -4.30 17.74
CA ILE A 179 1.34 -4.70 17.21
C ILE A 179 1.66 -3.96 15.91
N GLY A 180 0.68 -3.83 15.01
CA GLY A 180 0.84 -3.09 13.75
C GLY A 180 1.05 -1.60 13.97
N ARG A 181 0.32 -0.99 14.91
CA ARG A 181 0.45 0.44 15.25
C ARG A 181 1.83 0.77 15.82
N GLU A 182 2.39 -0.11 16.66
CA GLU A 182 3.74 0.06 17.18
C GLU A 182 4.80 -0.03 16.06
N ALA A 183 4.70 -1.06 15.21
CA ALA A 183 5.59 -1.23 14.06
C ALA A 183 5.54 -0.04 13.09
N MET A 184 4.35 0.49 12.81
CA MET A 184 4.16 1.67 11.98
C MET A 184 4.78 2.92 12.60
N THR A 185 4.60 3.12 13.91
CA THR A 185 5.20 4.25 14.64
C THR A 185 6.72 4.18 14.64
N GLU A 186 7.29 2.98 14.81
CA GLU A 186 8.73 2.76 14.76
C GLU A 186 9.29 2.99 13.35
N CYS A 187 8.62 2.49 12.32
CA CYS A 187 9.01 2.73 10.93
C CYS A 187 8.96 4.22 10.61
N ALA A 188 7.88 4.92 11.00
CA ALA A 188 7.73 6.34 10.74
C ALA A 188 8.89 7.13 11.39
N LYS A 189 9.27 6.80 12.63
CA LYS A 189 10.43 7.43 13.29
C LYS A 189 11.75 7.26 12.51
N LYS A 190 11.94 6.12 11.84
CA LYS A 190 13.18 5.80 11.10
C LYS A 190 13.18 6.31 9.66
N HIS A 191 12.03 6.27 9.00
CA HIS A 191 11.93 6.42 7.54
C HIS A 191 10.97 7.51 7.07
N CYS A 192 10.53 8.42 7.95
CA CYS A 192 9.55 9.41 7.50
C CYS A 192 10.05 10.32 6.37
N ASN A 193 11.34 10.67 6.39
CA ASN A 193 11.92 11.53 5.36
C ASN A 193 12.10 10.82 4.01
N ASP A 194 12.22 9.48 4.02
CA ASP A 194 12.49 8.70 2.81
C ASP A 194 11.21 8.14 2.18
N LYS A 195 10.31 7.62 3.01
CA LYS A 195 9.13 6.85 2.60
C LYS A 195 7.80 7.51 2.95
N GLY A 196 7.81 8.51 3.83
CA GLY A 196 6.60 9.06 4.43
C GLY A 196 5.89 8.07 5.36
N VAL A 197 4.72 8.47 5.86
CA VAL A 197 3.90 7.63 6.77
C VAL A 197 3.25 6.47 6.01
N LEU A 198 2.80 6.70 4.77
CA LEU A 198 2.19 5.67 3.94
C LEU A 198 3.19 4.56 3.61
N GLY A 199 4.45 4.88 3.28
CA GLY A 199 5.46 3.85 3.03
C GLY A 199 5.84 2.98 4.24
N CYS A 200 5.29 3.26 5.42
CA CYS A 200 5.40 2.45 6.63
C CYS A 200 4.19 1.56 6.92
N GLU A 201 3.12 1.62 6.12
CA GLU A 201 1.92 0.79 6.30
C GLU A 201 2.21 -0.71 6.12
N ALA A 202 3.24 -1.03 5.34
CA ALA A 202 3.73 -2.38 5.10
C ALA A 202 5.08 -2.65 5.81
N ALA A 203 5.42 -1.87 6.84
CA ALA A 203 6.57 -2.15 7.69
C ALA A 203 6.32 -3.47 8.43
N SER A 204 6.77 -4.55 7.80
CA SER A 204 6.69 -5.90 8.35
C SER A 204 7.55 -5.97 9.60
N LEU A 205 7.10 -6.78 10.56
CA LEU A 205 7.80 -7.10 11.80
C LEU A 205 9.24 -7.59 11.57
N THR A 206 9.57 -7.98 10.33
CA THR A 206 10.92 -8.36 9.91
C THR A 206 11.95 -7.23 10.00
N ALA A 207 11.54 -5.95 10.00
CA ALA A 207 12.47 -4.82 10.13
C ALA A 207 13.03 -4.64 11.56
N GLN A 208 12.55 -5.41 12.54
CA GLN A 208 13.04 -5.40 13.93
C GLN A 208 14.11 -6.45 14.22
N LYS A 209 14.59 -7.21 13.23
CA LYS A 209 15.57 -8.28 13.43
C LYS A 209 17.01 -7.90 13.03
#